data_AF-A0AAV4UFT8-F1
#
_entry.id   AF-A0AAV4UFT8-F1
#
_cell.length_a   1.000
_cell.length_b   1.000
_cell.length_c   1.000
_cell.angle_alpha   90.00
_cell.angle_beta   90.00
_cell.angle_gamma   90.00
#
_symmetry.space_group_name_H-M   'P 1'
#
loop_
_entity.id
_entity.type
_entity.pdbx_description
1 polymer ?
#
loop_
_entity_poly.entity_id
_entity_poly.type
_entity_poly.pdbx_seq_one_letter_code
_entity_poly.pdbx_strand_id
1 'polypeptide(L)'
;MNRIEKIFGILLIGDLVTYTEAIGKCPPGHFECFNGKCIKRGWFCDEGNDCEDNSDERYCNIGRPDICPIGWKKCQNEIRCIPAHWMCDNITDCQDRSDEKNCVYGECSGDFKCFNDKCIKRGRFCDNTNDCGDNSDERYCNVDSRDGCPTGWKKCLNEIQCIPAHWMCDNITDCQDQSDEKNCGNEVLRIPGVVTARLALIRWFLQRRLNSTTSKWGPQLNRIAVALHLAEDGVFALESNIRQEMTYELTIKLLNKLNNERLNAEELALYVHALLVTCVDVRDFYGRDLVKELRVKVEETRNYTNPFLMLVLCNAGDAMTVKDVEEVVAAFNSPKKIPWTDVQALATMALACLSSRQNVPVDEDVLEDMLGQLKRQQFSNGSLDNFRTTALVVQALLIHHSYKTNFDLTSAIKILMNSQEMESSLLNAYYVLPVLSNKSLLNVTSAHCPRETKTGNIIFKAF
;
A
#
# COMPACT_ATOMS: atom_id res chain seq x y z
N MET A 1 50.45 -25.62 8.20
CA MET A 1 49.57 -25.05 9.24
C MET A 1 48.26 -24.61 8.59
N ASN A 2 47.17 -25.26 9.03
CA ASN A 2 45.73 -25.06 8.82
C ASN A 2 45.22 -23.70 8.30
N ARG A 3 44.06 -23.60 7.67
CA ARG A 3 43.22 -24.48 6.81
C ARG A 3 42.09 -23.53 6.36
N ILE A 4 42.10 -23.11 5.11
CA ILE A 4 40.91 -22.60 4.40
C ILE A 4 40.25 -23.83 3.76
N GLU A 5 38.92 -23.79 3.63
CA GLU A 5 38.01 -24.76 3.02
C GLU A 5 37.44 -25.86 3.91
N LYS A 6 36.13 -25.70 4.20
CA LYS A 6 35.04 -26.68 4.11
C LYS A 6 33.96 -26.27 5.13
N ILE A 7 32.75 -25.97 4.65
CA ILE A 7 31.46 -26.43 5.19
C ILE A 7 30.37 -25.95 4.21
N PHE A 8 29.96 -26.86 3.33
CA PHE A 8 28.66 -26.91 2.65
C PHE A 8 28.24 -28.39 2.76
N GLY A 9 27.03 -28.68 3.23
CA GLY A 9 26.40 -30.01 3.11
C GLY A 9 26.07 -30.76 4.42
N ILE A 10 24.91 -30.42 5.01
CA ILE A 10 23.75 -31.29 5.34
C ILE A 10 23.98 -32.72 5.89
N LEU A 11 23.45 -33.01 7.08
CA LEU A 11 22.57 -34.15 7.48
C LEU A 11 22.39 -34.08 9.03
N LEU A 12 21.26 -33.57 9.53
CA LEU A 12 20.02 -34.28 9.93
C LEU A 12 20.11 -35.12 11.23
N ILE A 13 19.05 -34.94 12.05
CA ILE A 13 18.45 -35.78 13.10
C ILE A 13 18.88 -35.54 14.57
N GLY A 14 17.89 -35.11 15.39
CA GLY A 14 17.83 -35.12 16.88
C GLY A 14 18.65 -34.00 17.55
N ASP A 15 18.13 -33.09 18.37
CA ASP A 15 16.91 -33.00 19.16
C ASP A 15 16.55 -31.51 19.32
N LEU A 16 15.36 -31.11 18.89
CA LEU A 16 14.76 -29.83 19.28
C LEU A 16 13.97 -30.09 20.57
N VAL A 17 14.65 -30.03 21.72
CA VAL A 17 13.97 -29.93 23.00
C VAL A 17 13.33 -28.55 23.07
N THR A 18 12.01 -28.56 23.01
CA THR A 18 11.10 -27.47 23.30
C THR A 18 11.36 -26.89 24.69
N TYR A 19 11.86 -25.65 24.76
CA TYR A 19 11.68 -24.75 25.90
C TYR A 19 10.83 -23.57 25.43
N THR A 20 9.56 -23.85 25.17
CA THR A 20 8.49 -22.88 25.45
C THR A 20 8.02 -23.21 26.85
N GLU A 21 8.59 -22.55 27.87
CA GLU A 21 7.93 -22.49 29.17
C GLU A 21 6.59 -21.78 28.97
N ALA A 22 5.52 -22.49 29.34
CA ALA A 22 4.18 -21.95 29.38
C ALA A 22 4.15 -20.77 30.35
N ILE A 23 4.03 -19.56 29.82
CA ILE A 23 3.41 -18.46 30.57
C ILE A 23 1.97 -18.93 30.79
N GLY A 24 1.72 -19.50 31.95
CA GLY A 24 0.40 -19.87 32.41
C GLY A 24 -0.44 -18.60 32.57
N LYS A 25 -1.03 -18.11 31.48
CA LYS A 25 -2.13 -17.15 31.57
C LYS A 25 -3.22 -17.82 32.39
N CYS A 26 -3.59 -17.22 33.51
CA CYS A 26 -4.75 -17.65 34.29
C CYS A 26 -5.98 -17.82 33.36
N PRO A 27 -6.88 -18.76 33.66
CA PRO A 27 -8.11 -18.93 32.90
C PRO A 27 -8.89 -17.62 32.79
N PRO A 28 -9.63 -17.37 31.69
CA PRO A 28 -10.38 -16.13 31.53
C PRO A 28 -11.31 -15.88 32.73
N GLY A 29 -11.26 -14.67 33.29
CA GLY A 29 -12.00 -14.28 34.49
C GLY A 29 -11.32 -14.60 35.83
N HIS A 30 -10.01 -14.90 35.83
CA HIS A 30 -9.22 -15.08 37.05
C HIS A 30 -8.13 -14.00 37.18
N PHE A 31 -7.81 -13.63 38.42
CA PHE A 31 -6.73 -12.73 38.78
C PHE A 31 -5.46 -13.52 39.10
N GLU A 32 -4.32 -13.06 38.58
CA GLU A 32 -3.00 -13.66 38.83
C GLU A 32 -2.32 -12.94 40.02
N CYS A 33 -2.12 -13.67 41.11
CA CYS A 33 -1.36 -13.23 42.27
C CYS A 33 0.14 -13.11 41.95
N PHE A 34 0.90 -12.33 42.72
CA PHE A 34 2.35 -12.19 42.47
C PHE A 34 3.14 -13.47 42.70
N ASN A 35 2.64 -14.38 43.54
CA ASN A 35 3.18 -15.73 43.70
C ASN A 35 2.81 -16.72 42.57
N GLY A 36 2.10 -16.26 41.51
CA GLY A 36 1.69 -17.07 40.36
C GLY A 36 0.43 -17.91 40.58
N LYS A 37 -0.28 -17.73 41.70
CA LYS A 37 -1.56 -18.39 41.98
C LYS A 37 -2.71 -17.65 41.29
N CYS A 38 -3.71 -18.36 40.79
CA CYS A 38 -4.89 -17.73 40.16
C CYS A 38 -6.10 -17.76 41.11
N ILE A 39 -6.69 -16.61 41.40
CA ILE A 39 -7.93 -16.48 42.18
C ILE A 39 -9.09 -16.02 41.29
N LYS A 40 -10.33 -16.16 41.75
CA LYS A 40 -11.49 -15.70 40.98
C LYS A 40 -11.53 -14.17 40.95
N ARG A 41 -12.02 -13.58 39.85
CA ARG A 41 -12.20 -12.10 39.73
C ARG A 41 -13.01 -11.48 40.88
N GLY A 42 -13.97 -12.21 41.44
CA GLY A 42 -14.76 -11.76 42.59
C GLY A 42 -14.04 -11.79 43.95
N TRP A 43 -12.83 -12.35 44.01
CA TRP A 43 -11.97 -12.38 45.21
C TRP A 43 -10.86 -11.32 45.14
N PHE A 44 -10.98 -10.38 44.20
CA PHE A 44 -10.05 -9.26 44.09
C PHE A 44 -10.66 -8.04 44.79
N CYS A 45 -10.02 -7.56 45.86
CA CYS A 45 -10.54 -6.50 46.74
C CYS A 45 -11.83 -6.88 47.46
N ASP A 46 -11.88 -8.08 48.04
CA ASP A 46 -13.02 -8.57 48.82
C ASP A 46 -12.77 -8.57 50.34
N GLU A 47 -11.69 -7.90 50.77
CA GLU A 47 -11.22 -7.80 52.16
C GLU A 47 -10.63 -9.12 52.71
N GLY A 48 -10.44 -10.15 51.86
CA GLY A 48 -9.80 -11.42 52.16
C GLY A 48 -8.39 -11.55 51.58
N ASN A 49 -7.49 -12.30 52.25
CA ASN A 49 -6.18 -12.66 51.67
C ASN A 49 -6.28 -14.03 50.98
N ASP A 50 -6.82 -14.05 49.78
CA ASP A 50 -7.04 -15.23 48.95
C ASP A 50 -5.80 -15.61 48.12
N CYS A 51 -4.94 -14.64 47.83
CA CYS A 51 -3.63 -14.85 47.22
C CYS A 51 -2.58 -15.44 48.20
N GLU A 52 -2.85 -15.49 49.50
CA GLU A 52 -1.91 -15.82 50.61
C GLU A 52 -0.73 -14.85 50.78
N ASP A 53 -0.28 -14.17 49.71
CA ASP A 53 0.75 -13.13 49.70
C ASP A 53 0.17 -11.69 49.74
N ASN A 54 -1.15 -11.58 49.93
CA ASN A 54 -1.93 -10.35 50.03
C ASN A 54 -1.82 -9.45 48.78
N SER A 55 -1.57 -10.04 47.61
CA SER A 55 -1.44 -9.30 46.33
C SER A 55 -2.77 -8.85 45.75
N ASP A 56 -3.83 -9.59 46.03
CA ASP A 56 -5.23 -9.29 45.76
C ASP A 56 -5.72 -8.04 46.48
N GLU A 57 -5.35 -7.85 47.75
CA GLU A 57 -5.80 -6.70 48.56
C GLU A 57 -4.87 -5.48 48.51
N ARG A 58 -3.66 -5.65 47.96
CA ARG A 58 -2.58 -4.64 47.99
C ARG A 58 -2.93 -3.32 47.31
N TYR A 59 -3.78 -3.37 46.27
CA TYR A 59 -4.07 -2.22 45.40
C TYR A 59 -5.53 -1.74 45.47
N CYS A 60 -6.26 -2.15 46.52
CA CYS A 60 -7.69 -1.91 46.68
C CYS A 60 -8.01 -0.62 47.43
N ASN A 61 -7.22 -0.30 48.46
CA ASN A 61 -7.41 0.85 49.34
C ASN A 61 -6.11 1.63 49.49
N ILE A 62 -5.55 2.07 48.36
CA ILE A 62 -4.30 2.82 48.41
C ILE A 62 -4.67 4.27 48.68
N GLY A 63 -4.62 4.67 49.96
CA GLY A 63 -5.00 6.00 50.44
C GLY A 63 -4.20 7.18 49.83
N ARG A 64 -3.24 6.89 48.96
CA ARG A 64 -2.70 7.67 47.84
C ARG A 64 -1.40 7.00 47.36
N PRO A 65 -1.35 6.49 46.12
CA PRO A 65 -0.09 6.20 45.46
C PRO A 65 -0.05 6.91 44.10
N ASP A 66 1.03 7.60 43.80
CA ASP A 66 1.13 8.33 42.53
C ASP A 66 1.41 7.40 41.32
N ILE A 67 1.49 6.06 41.49
CA ILE A 67 1.90 5.13 40.42
C ILE A 67 1.25 3.74 40.58
N CYS A 68 0.39 3.32 39.63
CA CYS A 68 -0.06 1.92 39.48
C CYS A 68 1.04 1.05 38.81
N PRO A 69 1.08 -0.27 39.02
CA PRO A 69 1.99 -1.17 38.32
C PRO A 69 1.89 -1.07 36.79
N ILE A 70 2.98 -1.41 36.07
CA ILE A 70 3.00 -1.40 34.60
C ILE A 70 1.93 -2.36 34.07
N GLY A 71 1.10 -1.88 33.13
CA GLY A 71 -0.02 -2.66 32.58
C GLY A 71 -1.32 -2.59 33.40
N TRP A 72 -1.38 -1.75 34.43
CA TRP A 72 -2.57 -1.49 35.24
C TRP A 72 -3.05 -0.04 35.08
N LYS A 73 -4.33 0.19 35.36
CA LYS A 73 -5.00 1.49 35.23
C LYS A 73 -5.67 1.87 36.55
N LYS A 74 -5.70 3.19 36.81
CA LYS A 74 -6.24 3.79 38.03
C LYS A 74 -7.72 4.13 37.81
N CYS A 75 -8.60 3.73 38.74
CA CYS A 75 -10.00 4.18 38.74
C CYS A 75 -10.08 5.70 38.98
N GLN A 76 -11.12 6.37 38.48
CA GLN A 76 -11.25 7.83 38.54
C GLN A 76 -11.34 8.36 39.99
N ASN A 77 -11.92 7.60 40.92
CA ASN A 77 -11.90 7.91 42.35
C ASN A 77 -10.54 7.69 43.07
N GLU A 78 -9.48 7.42 42.31
CA GLU A 78 -8.07 7.42 42.73
C GLU A 78 -7.60 6.43 43.80
N ILE A 79 -8.46 5.57 44.34
CA ILE A 79 -8.15 4.70 45.48
C ILE A 79 -7.81 3.24 45.07
N ARG A 80 -8.20 2.83 43.85
CA ARG A 80 -8.08 1.46 43.33
C ARG A 80 -7.33 1.41 41.99
N CYS A 81 -6.42 0.45 41.83
CA CYS A 81 -5.83 0.10 40.53
C CYS A 81 -6.39 -1.25 40.07
N ILE A 82 -6.77 -1.33 38.79
CA ILE A 82 -7.23 -2.58 38.14
C ILE A 82 -6.30 -2.93 36.96
N PRO A 83 -6.19 -4.20 36.55
CA PRO A 83 -5.47 -4.57 35.34
C PRO A 83 -6.04 -3.84 34.11
N ALA A 84 -5.19 -3.40 33.16
CA ALA A 84 -5.65 -2.61 32.03
C ALA A 84 -6.67 -3.32 31.12
N HIS A 85 -6.68 -4.66 31.14
CA HIS A 85 -7.64 -5.46 30.37
C HIS A 85 -9.01 -5.59 31.05
N TRP A 86 -9.19 -5.06 32.26
CA TRP A 86 -10.48 -4.93 32.96
C TRP A 86 -11.09 -3.53 32.77
N MET A 87 -10.42 -2.65 32.02
CA MET A 87 -11.04 -1.42 31.56
C MET A 87 -11.94 -1.76 30.38
N CYS A 88 -13.18 -1.28 30.40
CA CYS A 88 -14.09 -1.35 29.27
C CYS A 88 -14.43 -2.79 28.84
N ASP A 89 -14.64 -3.68 29.81
CA ASP A 89 -14.99 -5.08 29.55
C ASP A 89 -16.45 -5.43 29.92
N ASN A 90 -17.29 -4.40 30.08
CA ASN A 90 -18.70 -4.46 30.47
C ASN A 90 -18.95 -5.02 31.88
N ILE A 91 -17.89 -5.16 32.69
CA ILE A 91 -18.00 -5.52 34.12
C ILE A 91 -17.63 -4.28 34.93
N THR A 92 -18.36 -4.03 36.01
CA THR A 92 -18.02 -2.95 36.94
C THR A 92 -17.04 -3.48 37.98
N ASP A 93 -15.76 -3.19 37.80
CA ASP A 93 -14.65 -3.48 38.69
C ASP A 93 -14.21 -2.24 39.49
N CYS A 94 -14.36 -1.04 38.94
CA CYS A 94 -14.25 0.18 39.72
C CYS A 94 -15.56 0.44 40.48
N GLN A 95 -15.47 0.77 41.78
CA GLN A 95 -16.63 1.04 42.64
C GLN A 95 -17.52 2.20 42.12
N ASP A 96 -16.93 3.12 41.35
CA ASP A 96 -17.58 4.27 40.73
C ASP A 96 -18.00 4.06 39.26
N ARG A 97 -17.83 2.85 38.72
CA ARG A 97 -18.02 2.50 37.30
C ARG A 97 -17.14 3.30 36.35
N SER A 98 -16.01 3.82 36.82
CA SER A 98 -15.13 4.64 35.97
C SER A 98 -14.36 3.84 34.92
N ASP A 99 -14.09 2.57 35.20
CA ASP A 99 -13.60 1.56 34.25
C ASP A 99 -14.49 1.38 33.03
N GLU A 100 -15.80 1.59 33.19
CA GLU A 100 -16.81 1.46 32.12
C GLU A 100 -17.32 2.81 31.60
N LYS A 101 -16.66 3.92 31.97
CA LYS A 101 -17.00 5.28 31.51
C LYS A 101 -15.91 5.85 30.61
N ASN A 102 -16.32 6.57 29.56
CA ASN A 102 -15.40 7.14 28.56
C ASN A 102 -14.49 6.10 27.87
N CYS A 103 -15.02 4.89 27.68
CA CYS A 103 -14.38 3.85 26.91
C CYS A 103 -14.34 4.25 25.43
N VAL A 104 -13.16 4.61 24.95
CA VAL A 104 -12.87 4.59 23.51
C VAL A 104 -12.59 3.13 23.17
N TYR A 105 -13.66 2.37 22.92
CA TYR A 105 -13.54 1.01 22.41
C TYR A 105 -12.76 1.10 21.09
N GLY A 106 -11.57 0.50 21.07
CA GLY A 106 -10.68 0.51 19.91
C GLY A 106 -11.40 0.01 18.66
N GLU A 107 -10.87 0.38 17.50
CA GLU A 107 -11.36 -0.03 16.18
C GLU A 107 -11.80 -1.49 16.18
N CYS A 108 -13.08 -1.73 15.84
CA CYS A 108 -13.65 -3.07 15.72
C CYS A 108 -12.72 -3.90 14.81
N SER A 109 -11.97 -4.85 15.39
CA SER A 109 -10.96 -5.61 14.65
C SER A 109 -11.64 -6.60 13.72
N GLY A 110 -11.92 -6.19 12.48
CA GLY A 110 -12.55 -7.02 11.45
C GLY A 110 -14.08 -7.11 11.51
N ASP A 111 -14.72 -6.30 12.37
CA ASP A 111 -16.16 -6.31 12.64
C ASP A 111 -16.84 -4.98 12.25
N PHE A 112 -18.16 -4.99 11.98
CA PHE A 112 -18.91 -3.80 11.57
C PHE A 112 -19.21 -2.89 12.76
N LYS A 113 -18.95 -1.59 12.62
CA LYS A 113 -19.26 -0.58 13.62
C LYS A 113 -20.59 0.12 13.32
N CYS A 114 -21.58 -0.10 14.17
CA CYS A 114 -22.88 0.57 14.13
C CYS A 114 -22.77 2.07 14.48
N PHE A 115 -23.79 2.87 14.16
CA PHE A 115 -23.78 4.32 14.46
C PHE A 115 -23.97 4.64 15.95
N ASN A 116 -24.46 3.69 16.74
CA ASN A 116 -24.47 3.74 18.21
C ASN A 116 -23.17 3.20 18.86
N ASP A 117 -22.08 3.12 18.10
CA ASP A 117 -20.76 2.61 18.53
C ASP A 117 -20.73 1.13 18.97
N LYS A 118 -21.81 0.37 18.73
CA LYS A 118 -21.84 -1.08 18.92
C LYS A 118 -21.07 -1.78 17.79
N CYS A 119 -20.22 -2.76 18.10
CA CYS A 119 -19.64 -3.63 17.08
C CYS A 119 -20.53 -4.87 16.91
N ILE A 120 -20.84 -5.24 15.67
CA ILE A 120 -21.48 -6.51 15.33
C ILE A 120 -20.54 -7.34 14.46
N LYS A 121 -20.73 -8.66 14.49
CA LYS A 121 -19.95 -9.55 13.64
C LYS A 121 -20.25 -9.27 12.17
N ARG A 122 -19.24 -9.34 11.33
CA ARG A 122 -19.36 -9.15 9.87
C ARG A 122 -20.50 -9.94 9.22
N GLY A 123 -20.71 -11.20 9.62
CA GLY A 123 -21.80 -12.03 9.10
C GLY A 123 -23.21 -11.65 9.54
N ARG A 124 -23.37 -10.59 10.35
CA ARG A 124 -24.65 -9.99 10.75
C ARG A 124 -24.94 -8.66 10.05
N PHE A 125 -24.07 -8.26 9.12
CA PHE A 125 -24.31 -7.13 8.27
C PHE A 125 -25.18 -7.57 7.09
N CYS A 126 -26.30 -6.88 6.85
CA CYS A 126 -27.27 -7.22 5.80
C CYS A 126 -27.90 -8.61 5.95
N ASP A 127 -28.25 -9.02 7.17
CA ASP A 127 -28.89 -10.32 7.43
C ASP A 127 -30.42 -10.24 7.59
N ASN A 128 -31.00 -9.05 7.35
CA ASN A 128 -32.41 -8.69 7.55
C ASN A 128 -32.84 -8.63 9.03
N THR A 129 -31.89 -8.54 9.96
CA THR A 129 -32.19 -8.36 11.38
C THR A 129 -31.48 -7.13 11.94
N ASN A 130 -32.11 -6.47 12.92
CA ASN A 130 -31.54 -5.27 13.55
C ASN A 130 -30.61 -5.69 14.69
N ASP A 131 -29.40 -6.12 14.36
CA ASP A 131 -28.36 -6.49 15.31
C ASP A 131 -27.72 -5.26 15.97
N CYS A 132 -27.62 -4.14 15.25
CA CYS A 132 -27.13 -2.88 15.80
C CYS A 132 -28.07 -2.30 16.87
N GLY A 133 -29.38 -2.51 16.74
CA GLY A 133 -30.43 -1.88 17.56
C GLY A 133 -30.91 -0.54 17.01
N ASP A 134 -30.15 0.10 16.11
CA ASP A 134 -30.47 1.37 15.45
C ASP A 134 -30.67 1.25 13.91
N ASN A 135 -30.75 0.02 13.39
CA ASN A 135 -30.83 -0.34 11.97
C ASN A 135 -29.64 0.17 11.12
N SER A 136 -28.46 0.42 11.71
CA SER A 136 -27.29 0.87 10.93
C SER A 136 -26.70 -0.20 10.03
N ASP A 137 -26.82 -1.46 10.44
CA ASP A 137 -26.44 -2.68 9.74
C ASP A 137 -27.29 -2.96 8.50
N GLU A 138 -28.58 -2.65 8.54
CA GLU A 138 -29.50 -2.94 7.43
C GLU A 138 -29.73 -1.75 6.47
N ARG A 139 -29.27 -0.55 6.86
CA ARG A 139 -29.54 0.70 6.12
C ARG A 139 -28.92 0.75 4.72
N TYR A 140 -27.74 0.15 4.55
CA TYR A 140 -26.95 0.25 3.31
C TYR A 140 -26.99 -1.03 2.45
N CYS A 141 -27.93 -1.92 2.75
CA CYS A 141 -28.13 -3.18 2.04
C CYS A 141 -29.06 -3.04 0.83
N ASN A 142 -29.90 -2.00 0.81
CA ASN A 142 -30.84 -1.70 -0.27
C ASN A 142 -30.97 -0.18 -0.49
N VAL A 143 -29.90 0.41 -1.02
CA VAL A 143 -29.77 1.83 -1.34
C VAL A 143 -30.28 2.07 -2.76
N ASP A 144 -31.03 3.16 -2.96
CA ASP A 144 -31.53 3.53 -4.28
C ASP A 144 -30.35 3.88 -5.22
N SER A 145 -30.48 3.60 -6.52
CA SER A 145 -29.39 3.79 -7.49
C SER A 145 -28.87 5.23 -7.55
N ARG A 146 -29.68 6.20 -7.12
CA ARG A 146 -29.40 7.65 -7.15
C ARG A 146 -28.69 8.17 -5.89
N ASP A 147 -28.69 7.41 -4.79
CA ASP A 147 -28.05 7.82 -3.54
C ASP A 147 -26.59 7.34 -3.50
N GLY A 148 -25.68 8.25 -3.13
CA GLY A 148 -24.25 7.97 -3.01
C GLY A 148 -23.91 7.26 -1.70
N CYS A 149 -22.93 6.34 -1.73
CA CYS A 149 -22.43 5.71 -0.51
C CYS A 149 -21.71 6.74 0.40
N PRO A 150 -21.71 6.54 1.73
CA PRO A 150 -20.95 7.37 2.66
C PRO A 150 -19.44 7.41 2.35
N THR A 151 -18.74 8.47 2.77
CA THR A 151 -17.29 8.60 2.57
C THR A 151 -16.55 7.40 3.19
N GLY A 152 -15.69 6.74 2.40
CA GLY A 152 -14.95 5.54 2.82
C GLY A 152 -15.67 4.21 2.55
N TRP A 153 -16.83 4.25 1.90
CA TRP A 153 -17.59 3.07 1.46
C TRP A 153 -17.56 2.94 -0.06
N LYS A 154 -17.79 1.72 -0.54
CA LYS A 154 -17.84 1.37 -1.96
C LYS A 154 -19.18 0.70 -2.28
N LYS A 155 -19.68 0.98 -3.48
CA LYS A 155 -20.92 0.41 -3.99
C LYS A 155 -20.61 -0.92 -4.69
N CYS A 156 -21.38 -1.95 -4.37
CA CYS A 156 -21.35 -3.24 -5.07
C CYS A 156 -21.84 -3.06 -6.52
N LEU A 157 -21.49 -3.99 -7.41
CA LEU A 157 -21.84 -3.93 -8.84
C LEU A 157 -23.35 -4.04 -9.10
N ASN A 158 -24.09 -4.60 -8.14
CA ASN A 158 -25.55 -4.62 -8.13
C ASN A 158 -26.22 -3.23 -7.98
N GLU A 159 -25.44 -2.17 -7.70
CA GLU A 159 -25.89 -0.80 -7.48
C GLU A 159 -26.93 -0.60 -6.36
N ILE A 160 -27.12 -1.60 -5.50
CA ILE A 160 -28.11 -1.57 -4.41
C ILE A 160 -27.48 -1.74 -3.03
N GLN A 161 -26.22 -2.15 -2.94
CA GLN A 161 -25.53 -2.40 -1.68
C GLN A 161 -24.25 -1.56 -1.56
N CYS A 162 -24.02 -0.96 -0.40
CA CYS A 162 -22.75 -0.31 -0.07
C CYS A 162 -22.04 -1.10 1.05
N ILE A 163 -20.75 -1.33 0.88
CA ILE A 163 -19.88 -1.97 1.88
C ILE A 163 -18.71 -1.04 2.24
N PRO A 164 -18.10 -1.18 3.43
CA PRO A 164 -16.87 -0.47 3.77
C PRO A 164 -15.76 -0.76 2.74
N ALA A 165 -14.96 0.24 2.38
CA ALA A 165 -13.93 0.06 1.33
C ALA A 165 -12.87 -0.99 1.66
N HIS A 166 -12.66 -1.32 2.93
CA HIS A 166 -11.70 -2.33 3.39
C HIS A 166 -12.26 -3.77 3.35
N TRP A 167 -13.56 -3.95 3.06
CA TRP A 167 -14.19 -5.25 2.79
C TRP A 167 -14.16 -5.62 1.31
N MET A 168 -13.69 -4.72 0.45
CA MET A 168 -13.39 -5.09 -0.92
C MET A 168 -12.14 -5.98 -0.91
N CYS A 169 -12.23 -7.16 -1.53
CA CYS A 169 -11.07 -7.99 -1.85
C CYS A 169 -10.31 -8.57 -0.67
N ASP A 170 -11.01 -9.09 0.33
CA ASP A 170 -10.41 -9.76 1.48
C ASP A 170 -10.74 -11.26 1.57
N ASN A 171 -11.18 -11.85 0.45
CA ASN A 171 -11.58 -13.25 0.29
C ASN A 171 -12.85 -13.63 1.08
N ILE A 172 -13.64 -12.65 1.50
CA ILE A 172 -14.94 -12.85 2.14
C ILE A 172 -16.00 -12.23 1.23
N THR A 173 -17.08 -12.95 1.01
CA THR A 173 -18.17 -12.47 0.16
C THR A 173 -19.18 -11.70 1.00
N ASP A 174 -19.13 -10.38 0.93
CA ASP A 174 -20.02 -9.42 1.57
C ASP A 174 -21.03 -8.81 0.62
N CYS A 175 -20.68 -8.60 -0.65
CA CYS A 175 -21.68 -8.21 -1.64
C CYS A 175 -22.55 -9.41 -2.01
N GLN A 176 -23.87 -9.21 -2.08
CA GLN A 176 -24.82 -10.27 -2.44
C GLN A 176 -24.55 -10.87 -3.84
N ASP A 177 -23.97 -10.09 -4.76
CA ASP A 177 -23.57 -10.50 -6.10
C ASP A 177 -22.10 -10.99 -6.20
N GLN A 178 -21.40 -11.04 -5.06
CA GLN A 178 -19.99 -11.39 -4.92
C GLN A 178 -19.06 -10.45 -5.70
N SER A 179 -19.52 -9.24 -6.01
CA SER A 179 -18.74 -8.26 -6.78
C SER A 179 -17.59 -7.63 -6.01
N ASP A 180 -17.63 -7.70 -4.69
CA ASP A 180 -16.56 -7.36 -3.77
C ASP A 180 -15.34 -8.29 -3.89
N GLU A 181 -15.55 -9.56 -4.27
CA GLU A 181 -14.50 -10.56 -4.43
C GLU A 181 -14.17 -10.89 -5.90
N LYS A 182 -15.07 -10.52 -6.80
CA LYS A 182 -14.79 -10.51 -8.23
C LYS A 182 -14.03 -9.23 -8.52
N ASN A 183 -12.94 -9.33 -9.30
CA ASN A 183 -12.05 -8.19 -9.59
C ASN A 183 -11.03 -7.84 -8.51
N CYS A 184 -10.69 -8.80 -7.66
CA CYS A 184 -9.70 -8.58 -6.63
C CYS A 184 -8.31 -8.90 -7.13
N GLY A 185 -7.55 -7.84 -7.36
CA GLY A 185 -6.24 -7.89 -7.99
C GLY A 185 -5.32 -8.89 -7.33
N ASN A 186 -5.17 -10.05 -7.97
CA ASN A 186 -3.99 -10.93 -7.99
C ASN A 186 -4.10 -12.01 -9.07
N GLU A 187 -4.90 -11.78 -10.13
CA GLU A 187 -5.03 -12.73 -11.25
C GLU A 187 -3.68 -13.01 -11.92
N VAL A 188 -2.82 -11.99 -11.99
CA VAL A 188 -1.43 -12.13 -12.48
C VAL A 188 -0.62 -13.10 -11.60
N LEU A 189 -0.69 -12.97 -10.27
CA LEU A 189 0.07 -13.83 -9.35
C LEU A 189 -0.42 -15.29 -9.34
N ARG A 190 -1.66 -15.54 -9.79
CA ARG A 190 -2.23 -16.89 -9.93
C ARG A 190 -1.69 -17.64 -11.16
N ILE A 191 -1.08 -16.95 -12.13
CA ILE A 191 -0.53 -17.58 -13.33
C ILE A 191 0.75 -18.37 -12.96
N PRO A 192 0.83 -19.66 -13.33
CA PRO A 192 1.98 -20.49 -13.00
C PRO A 192 3.31 -19.89 -13.46
N GLY A 193 4.28 -19.80 -12.54
CA GLY A 193 5.64 -19.34 -12.80
C GLY A 193 5.84 -17.82 -12.73
N VAL A 194 4.79 -17.00 -12.63
CA VAL A 194 4.91 -15.53 -12.52
C VAL A 194 5.75 -15.13 -11.30
N VAL A 195 5.49 -15.74 -10.15
CA VAL A 195 6.25 -15.47 -8.91
C VAL A 195 7.74 -15.78 -9.10
N THR A 196 8.06 -16.91 -9.75
CA THR A 196 9.44 -17.30 -10.03
C THR A 196 10.12 -16.31 -10.99
N ALA A 197 9.44 -15.92 -12.07
CA ALA A 197 9.95 -14.95 -13.03
C ALA A 197 10.16 -13.56 -12.39
N ARG A 198 9.22 -13.11 -11.54
CA ARG A 198 9.34 -11.88 -10.75
C ARG A 198 10.58 -11.91 -9.87
N LEU A 199 10.74 -12.95 -9.06
CA LEU A 199 11.90 -13.10 -8.16
C LEU A 199 13.24 -13.20 -8.92
N ALA A 200 13.24 -13.88 -10.08
CA ALA A 200 14.42 -13.94 -10.94
C ALA A 200 14.80 -12.54 -11.47
N LEU A 201 13.81 -11.76 -11.92
CA LEU A 201 14.04 -10.42 -12.44
C LEU A 201 14.48 -9.43 -11.34
N ILE A 202 13.93 -9.53 -10.13
CA ILE A 202 14.40 -8.76 -8.97
C ILE A 202 15.88 -9.08 -8.69
N ARG A 203 16.23 -10.37 -8.62
CA ARG A 203 17.62 -10.80 -8.44
C ARG A 203 18.53 -10.28 -9.55
N TRP A 204 18.08 -10.32 -10.80
CA TRP A 204 18.81 -9.78 -11.93
C TRP A 204 19.10 -8.29 -11.77
N PHE A 205 18.12 -7.47 -11.36
CA PHE A 205 18.35 -6.05 -11.08
C PHE A 205 19.35 -5.83 -9.95
N LEU A 206 19.25 -6.61 -8.86
CA LEU A 206 20.16 -6.49 -7.72
C LEU A 206 21.59 -6.93 -8.06
N GLN A 207 21.77 -7.94 -8.91
CA GLN A 207 23.08 -8.39 -9.38
C GLN A 207 23.80 -7.37 -10.26
N ARG A 208 23.07 -6.44 -10.89
CA ARG A 208 23.68 -5.34 -11.67
C ARG A 208 24.34 -4.27 -10.81
N ARG A 209 24.20 -4.35 -9.49
CA ARG A 209 24.95 -3.53 -8.54
C ARG A 209 26.44 -3.79 -8.74
N LEU A 210 27.13 -2.83 -9.33
CA LEU A 210 28.55 -2.85 -9.58
C LEU A 210 29.33 -2.66 -8.28
N ASN A 211 30.47 -3.33 -8.16
CA ASN A 211 31.44 -3.08 -7.10
C ASN A 211 32.30 -1.84 -7.42
N SER A 212 31.63 -0.72 -7.70
CA SER A 212 32.24 0.57 -8.06
C SER A 212 32.05 1.58 -6.92
N THR A 213 33.07 2.42 -6.70
CA THR A 213 33.01 3.51 -5.72
C THR A 213 32.31 4.76 -6.25
N THR A 214 32.16 4.90 -7.58
CA THR A 214 31.69 6.14 -8.23
C THR A 214 30.26 6.05 -8.80
N SER A 215 29.82 4.87 -9.23
CA SER A 215 28.45 4.64 -9.72
C SER A 215 28.13 3.15 -9.62
N LYS A 216 27.51 2.73 -8.52
CA LYS A 216 27.15 1.32 -8.25
C LYS A 216 26.02 0.85 -9.16
N TRP A 217 25.12 1.72 -9.59
CA TRP A 217 23.89 1.31 -10.32
C TRP A 217 23.88 1.69 -11.81
N GLY A 218 24.89 2.42 -12.28
CA GLY A 218 25.05 2.79 -13.69
C GLY A 218 24.14 3.94 -14.16
N PRO A 219 24.02 4.16 -15.48
CA PRO A 219 23.36 5.34 -16.06
C PRO A 219 21.83 5.27 -16.04
N GLN A 220 21.23 4.08 -15.89
CA GLN A 220 19.76 3.90 -15.90
C GLN A 220 19.19 3.66 -14.49
N LEU A 221 19.90 4.11 -13.45
CA LEU A 221 19.48 3.98 -12.04
C LEU A 221 18.04 4.46 -11.81
N ASN A 222 17.62 5.54 -12.47
CA ASN A 222 16.27 6.11 -12.38
C ASN A 222 15.18 5.06 -12.65
N ARG A 223 15.40 4.22 -13.67
CA ARG A 223 14.47 3.15 -14.06
C ARG A 223 14.54 1.97 -13.10
N ILE A 224 15.74 1.59 -12.67
CA ILE A 224 15.95 0.50 -11.71
C ILE A 224 15.21 0.79 -10.40
N ALA A 225 15.34 2.01 -9.87
CA ALA A 225 14.73 2.41 -8.61
C ALA A 225 13.20 2.24 -8.64
N VAL A 226 12.54 2.76 -9.68
CA VAL A 226 11.09 2.66 -9.86
C VAL A 226 10.65 1.21 -10.06
N ALA A 227 11.36 0.44 -10.89
CA ALA A 227 11.02 -0.96 -11.14
C ALA A 227 11.09 -1.81 -9.86
N LEU A 228 12.15 -1.66 -9.06
CA LEU A 228 12.28 -2.38 -7.79
C LEU A 228 11.23 -1.95 -6.77
N HIS A 229 10.88 -0.66 -6.72
CA HIS A 229 9.85 -0.15 -5.82
C HIS A 229 8.49 -0.77 -6.13
N LEU A 230 8.12 -0.83 -7.41
CA LEU A 230 6.88 -1.46 -7.84
C LEU A 230 6.90 -2.97 -7.61
N ALA A 231 8.07 -3.60 -7.61
CA ALA A 231 8.22 -5.03 -7.44
C ALA A 231 8.12 -5.51 -6.00
N GLU A 232 8.58 -4.73 -5.03
CA GLU A 232 8.76 -5.21 -3.66
C GLU A 232 8.68 -4.03 -2.68
N ASP A 233 7.59 -4.00 -1.90
CA ASP A 233 7.28 -2.89 -0.99
C ASP A 233 8.35 -2.71 0.12
N GLY A 234 9.12 -3.77 0.41
CA GLY A 234 10.19 -3.77 1.41
C GLY A 234 11.55 -3.22 0.94
N VAL A 235 11.81 -3.10 -0.37
CA VAL A 235 13.14 -2.65 -0.87
C VAL A 235 13.48 -1.24 -0.41
N PHE A 236 12.46 -0.39 -0.20
CA PHE A 236 12.64 1.00 0.21
C PHE A 236 12.20 1.26 1.66
N ALA A 237 12.11 0.21 2.49
CA ALA A 237 11.84 0.32 3.92
C ALA A 237 12.92 1.16 4.65
N LEU A 238 12.57 1.68 5.83
CA LEU A 238 13.33 2.67 6.61
C LEU A 238 14.82 2.32 6.84
N GLU A 239 15.17 1.04 6.86
CA GLU A 239 16.51 0.54 7.17
C GLU A 239 17.26 -0.02 5.95
N SER A 240 16.75 0.19 4.73
CA SER A 240 17.39 -0.38 3.56
C SER A 240 18.62 0.44 3.10
N ASN A 241 19.79 -0.18 3.19
CA ASN A 241 21.04 0.37 2.64
C ASN A 241 20.91 0.66 1.13
N ILE A 242 20.07 -0.12 0.42
CA ILE A 242 19.83 0.04 -1.02
C ILE A 242 19.14 1.38 -1.31
N ARG A 243 18.11 1.76 -0.54
CA ARG A 243 17.44 3.05 -0.73
C ARG A 243 18.42 4.19 -0.57
N GLN A 244 19.15 4.22 0.55
CA GLN A 244 20.11 5.30 0.83
C GLN A 244 21.15 5.44 -0.28
N GLU A 245 21.68 4.33 -0.79
CA GLU A 245 22.61 4.31 -1.93
C GLU A 245 21.98 4.88 -3.21
N MET A 246 20.78 4.44 -3.57
CA MET A 246 20.08 4.92 -4.77
C MET A 246 19.73 6.41 -4.65
N THR A 247 19.21 6.83 -3.50
CA THR A 247 18.89 8.24 -3.20
C THR A 247 20.13 9.12 -3.38
N TYR A 248 21.26 8.71 -2.80
CA TYR A 248 22.51 9.48 -2.87
C TYR A 248 23.00 9.59 -4.32
N GLU A 249 23.07 8.49 -5.06
CA GLU A 249 23.53 8.51 -6.45
C GLU A 249 22.62 9.33 -7.37
N LEU A 250 21.30 9.20 -7.25
CA LEU A 250 20.34 9.99 -8.02
C LEU A 250 20.50 11.49 -7.75
N THR A 251 20.64 11.85 -6.48
CA THR A 251 20.77 13.23 -6.03
C THR A 251 22.03 13.88 -6.59
N ILE A 252 23.19 13.22 -6.44
CA ILE A 252 24.46 13.76 -6.94
C ILE A 252 24.48 13.85 -8.47
N LYS A 253 23.95 12.84 -9.18
CA LYS A 253 23.86 12.87 -10.66
C LYS A 253 22.96 14.01 -11.14
N LEU A 254 21.81 14.23 -10.50
CA LEU A 254 20.90 15.32 -10.84
C LEU A 254 21.53 16.68 -10.55
N LEU A 255 22.15 16.88 -9.38
CA LEU A 255 22.82 18.13 -9.03
C LEU A 255 23.93 18.50 -10.03
N ASN A 256 24.75 17.52 -10.43
CA ASN A 256 25.79 17.72 -11.42
C ASN A 256 25.23 18.12 -12.79
N LYS A 257 24.15 17.48 -13.23
CA LYS A 257 23.51 17.84 -14.50
C LYS A 257 22.85 19.22 -14.42
N LEU A 258 22.19 19.58 -13.33
CA LEU A 258 21.59 20.91 -13.16
C LEU A 258 22.63 22.04 -13.16
N ASN A 259 23.85 21.78 -12.72
CA ASN A 259 24.93 22.76 -12.71
C ASN A 259 25.69 22.88 -14.04
N ASN A 260 25.83 21.78 -14.79
CA ASN A 260 26.73 21.70 -15.95
C ASN A 260 26.03 21.56 -17.32
N GLU A 261 24.77 21.12 -17.36
CA GLU A 261 24.04 20.81 -18.59
C GLU A 261 22.58 21.32 -18.55
N ARG A 262 21.98 21.56 -19.72
CA ARG A 262 20.52 21.75 -19.80
C ARG A 262 19.84 20.39 -19.81
N LEU A 263 19.21 19.99 -18.70
CA LEU A 263 18.30 18.83 -18.71
C LEU A 263 17.11 19.10 -19.64
N ASN A 264 16.83 18.12 -20.50
CA ASN A 264 15.57 18.06 -21.24
C ASN A 264 14.42 17.59 -20.32
N ALA A 265 13.17 17.74 -20.78
CA ALA A 265 11.99 17.38 -19.99
C ALA A 265 11.92 15.88 -19.67
N GLU A 266 12.36 15.01 -20.57
CA GLU A 266 12.29 13.55 -20.41
C GLU A 266 13.27 13.02 -19.37
N GLU A 267 14.50 13.53 -19.39
CA GLU A 267 15.52 13.24 -18.38
C GLU A 267 15.06 13.72 -17.01
N LEU A 268 14.55 14.95 -16.92
CA LEU A 268 14.04 15.50 -15.67
C LEU A 268 12.85 14.68 -15.14
N ALA A 269 11.93 14.27 -16.01
CA ALA A 269 10.81 13.40 -15.64
C ALA A 269 11.28 12.05 -15.10
N LEU A 270 12.30 11.43 -15.70
CA LEU A 270 12.88 10.18 -15.18
C LEU A 270 13.48 10.37 -13.77
N TYR A 271 14.15 11.50 -13.51
CA TYR A 271 14.65 11.82 -12.17
C TYR A 271 13.52 12.03 -11.17
N VAL A 272 12.52 12.87 -11.50
CA VAL A 272 11.36 13.11 -10.64
C VAL A 272 10.66 11.79 -10.30
N HIS A 273 10.41 10.94 -11.30
CA HIS A 273 9.77 9.65 -11.12
C HIS A 273 10.54 8.73 -10.17
N ALA A 274 11.87 8.72 -10.26
CA ALA A 274 12.73 7.93 -9.37
C ALA A 274 12.84 8.54 -7.96
N LEU A 275 12.88 9.86 -7.84
CA LEU A 275 13.01 10.54 -6.55
C LEU A 275 11.77 10.35 -5.66
N LEU A 276 10.59 10.26 -6.27
CA LEU A 276 9.34 9.93 -5.58
C LEU A 276 9.44 8.60 -4.82
N VAL A 277 10.03 7.56 -5.43
CA VAL A 277 10.14 6.24 -4.80
C VAL A 277 11.26 6.16 -3.76
N THR A 278 12.29 7.00 -3.90
CA THR A 278 13.42 7.06 -2.99
C THR A 278 13.21 7.99 -1.78
N CYS A 279 11.98 8.48 -1.58
CA CYS A 279 11.59 9.34 -0.46
C CYS A 279 12.32 10.70 -0.41
N VAL A 280 12.60 11.28 -1.58
CA VAL A 280 13.08 12.66 -1.69
C VAL A 280 11.90 13.56 -2.04
N ASP A 281 11.78 14.70 -1.35
CA ASP A 281 10.78 15.69 -1.71
C ASP A 281 11.17 16.37 -3.03
N VAL A 282 10.41 16.09 -4.09
CA VAL A 282 10.63 16.64 -5.42
C VAL A 282 10.13 18.09 -5.57
N ARG A 283 9.34 18.59 -4.62
CA ARG A 283 8.88 19.98 -4.58
C ARG A 283 9.83 20.91 -3.82
N ASP A 284 10.67 20.34 -2.96
CA ASP A 284 11.75 21.05 -2.27
C ASP A 284 13.08 20.31 -2.39
N PHE A 285 13.55 20.17 -3.63
CA PHE A 285 14.85 19.59 -3.91
C PHE A 285 15.94 20.67 -3.78
N TYR A 286 16.51 20.82 -2.58
CA TYR A 286 17.52 21.84 -2.27
C TYR A 286 17.05 23.27 -2.63
N GLY A 287 15.80 23.60 -2.28
CA GLY A 287 15.20 24.90 -2.59
C GLY A 287 14.70 25.05 -4.03
N ARG A 288 14.66 23.96 -4.82
CA ARG A 288 14.08 23.93 -6.16
C ARG A 288 12.86 23.02 -6.23
N ASP A 289 11.81 23.52 -6.87
CA ASP A 289 10.62 22.74 -7.21
C ASP A 289 10.81 22.08 -8.58
N LEU A 290 11.21 20.81 -8.58
CA LEU A 290 11.47 20.05 -9.81
C LEU A 290 10.18 19.78 -10.59
N VAL A 291 9.05 19.68 -9.90
CA VAL A 291 7.73 19.45 -10.52
C VAL A 291 7.33 20.68 -11.32
N LYS A 292 7.48 21.87 -10.73
CA LYS A 292 7.26 23.14 -11.42
C LYS A 292 8.23 23.35 -12.58
N GLU A 293 9.51 23.00 -12.43
CA GLU A 293 10.47 23.10 -13.53
C GLU A 293 10.10 22.17 -14.70
N LEU A 294 9.66 20.95 -14.40
CA LEU A 294 9.18 20.00 -15.40
C LEU A 294 7.93 20.54 -16.12
N ARG A 295 6.97 21.10 -15.37
CA ARG A 295 5.75 21.72 -15.90
C ARG A 295 6.08 22.80 -16.93
N VAL A 296 6.97 23.73 -16.59
CA VAL A 296 7.40 24.81 -17.49
C VAL A 296 8.00 24.26 -18.78
N LYS A 297 8.90 23.28 -18.69
CA LYS A 297 9.53 22.67 -19.87
C LYS A 297 8.51 21.97 -20.78
N VAL A 298 7.50 21.31 -20.20
CA VAL A 298 6.43 20.64 -20.94
C VAL A 298 5.59 21.65 -21.72
N GLU A 299 5.23 22.77 -21.08
CA GLU A 299 4.45 23.84 -21.70
C GLU A 299 5.23 24.56 -22.82
N GLU A 300 6.51 24.88 -22.58
CA GLU A 300 7.39 25.55 -23.55
C GLU A 300 7.61 24.71 -24.81
N THR A 301 7.81 23.40 -24.64
CA THR A 301 8.06 22.50 -25.77
C THR A 301 6.78 22.03 -26.46
N ARG A 302 5.60 22.30 -25.87
CA ARG A 302 4.30 21.72 -26.27
C ARG A 302 4.37 20.20 -26.48
N ASN A 303 5.22 19.50 -25.72
CA ASN A 303 5.45 18.07 -25.87
C ASN A 303 4.38 17.24 -25.13
N TYR A 304 3.10 17.57 -25.34
CA TYR A 304 1.96 16.75 -24.90
C TYR A 304 1.90 15.41 -25.64
N THR A 305 2.71 15.25 -26.70
CA THR A 305 2.89 14.01 -27.44
C THR A 305 3.67 12.93 -26.68
N ASN A 306 4.31 13.27 -25.56
CA ASN A 306 4.94 12.29 -24.69
C ASN A 306 4.13 12.11 -23.40
N PRO A 307 3.22 11.11 -23.33
CA PRO A 307 2.32 10.94 -22.20
C PRO A 307 3.02 10.54 -20.90
N PHE A 308 4.27 10.08 -20.99
CA PHE A 308 5.09 9.81 -19.82
C PHE A 308 5.31 11.08 -18.98
N LEU A 309 5.46 12.25 -19.61
CA LEU A 309 5.64 13.52 -18.90
C LEU A 309 4.41 13.86 -18.05
N MET A 310 3.22 13.66 -18.61
CA MET A 310 1.95 13.88 -17.91
C MET A 310 1.73 12.89 -16.79
N LEU A 311 2.06 11.62 -17.03
CA LEU A 311 2.00 10.58 -16.00
C LEU A 311 2.89 10.94 -14.81
N VAL A 312 4.13 11.37 -15.05
CA VAL A 312 5.07 11.77 -13.99
C VAL A 312 4.59 13.01 -13.23
N LEU A 313 4.10 14.04 -13.93
CA LEU A 313 3.54 15.24 -13.30
C LEU A 313 2.35 14.89 -12.39
N CYS A 314 1.42 14.06 -12.87
CA CYS A 314 0.29 13.61 -12.07
C CYS A 314 0.71 12.72 -10.88
N ASN A 315 1.68 11.82 -11.08
CA ASN A 315 2.26 11.00 -10.02
C ASN A 315 2.93 11.86 -8.92
N ALA A 316 3.59 12.96 -9.31
CA ALA A 316 4.17 13.96 -8.40
C ALA A 316 3.14 14.92 -7.76
N GLY A 317 1.85 14.74 -8.08
CA GLY A 317 0.73 15.50 -7.54
C GLY A 317 0.61 16.92 -8.08
N ASP A 318 1.19 17.23 -9.24
CA ASP A 318 1.07 18.56 -9.85
C ASP A 318 -0.40 18.97 -10.03
N ALA A 319 -0.70 20.27 -10.04
CA ALA A 319 -2.07 20.78 -10.24
C ALA A 319 -2.42 20.73 -11.74
N MET A 320 -3.00 19.60 -12.16
CA MET A 320 -3.37 19.36 -13.55
C MET A 320 -4.67 20.12 -13.89
N THR A 321 -4.83 20.52 -15.14
CA THR A 321 -5.94 21.34 -15.63
C THR A 321 -6.78 20.60 -16.67
N VAL A 322 -7.99 21.10 -16.95
CA VAL A 322 -8.82 20.60 -18.07
C VAL A 322 -8.08 20.68 -19.40
N LYS A 323 -7.25 21.72 -19.59
CA LYS A 323 -6.43 21.87 -20.78
C LYS A 323 -5.41 20.74 -20.95
N ASP A 324 -4.83 20.22 -19.86
CA ASP A 324 -3.92 19.07 -19.94
C ASP A 324 -4.63 17.83 -20.48
N VAL A 325 -5.88 17.59 -20.04
CA VAL A 325 -6.71 16.49 -20.55
C VAL A 325 -7.01 16.69 -22.03
N GLU A 326 -7.47 17.88 -22.41
CA GLU A 326 -7.78 18.21 -23.81
C GLU A 326 -6.57 18.01 -24.72
N GLU A 327 -5.37 18.45 -24.31
CA GLU A 327 -4.15 18.30 -25.12
C GLU A 327 -3.72 16.83 -25.26
N VAL A 328 -3.81 16.03 -24.19
CA VAL A 328 -3.52 14.58 -24.25
C VAL A 328 -4.51 13.86 -25.16
N VAL A 329 -5.80 14.14 -25.03
CA VAL A 329 -6.86 13.55 -25.85
C VAL A 329 -6.75 14.02 -27.31
N ALA A 330 -6.48 15.31 -27.55
CA ALA A 330 -6.32 15.87 -28.89
C ALA A 330 -5.09 15.33 -29.61
N ALA A 331 -3.98 15.10 -28.88
CA ALA A 331 -2.80 14.46 -29.44
C ALA A 331 -3.09 13.02 -29.93
N PHE A 332 -4.00 12.33 -29.25
CA PHE A 332 -4.40 10.95 -29.58
C PHE A 332 -5.45 10.89 -30.71
N ASN A 333 -6.47 11.74 -30.65
CA ASN A 333 -7.54 11.80 -31.65
C ASN A 333 -7.10 12.46 -32.98
N SER A 334 -5.84 12.90 -33.09
CA SER A 334 -5.34 13.59 -34.27
C SER A 334 -5.26 12.62 -35.47
N PRO A 335 -6.04 12.85 -36.56
CA PRO A 335 -6.07 11.94 -37.72
C PRO A 335 -4.75 11.89 -38.51
N LYS A 336 -3.78 12.76 -38.18
CA LYS A 336 -2.46 12.85 -38.83
C LYS A 336 -1.38 12.00 -38.16
N LYS A 337 -1.63 11.44 -36.98
CA LYS A 337 -0.68 10.55 -36.28
C LYS A 337 -1.40 9.24 -35.98
N ILE A 338 -0.86 8.12 -36.45
CA ILE A 338 -1.21 6.81 -35.90
C ILE A 338 -0.51 6.79 -34.53
N PRO A 339 -1.24 6.83 -33.41
CA PRO A 339 -0.61 6.72 -32.12
C PRO A 339 -0.02 5.31 -32.01
N TRP A 340 1.29 5.24 -31.81
CA TRP A 340 1.96 3.99 -31.49
C TRP A 340 1.31 3.42 -30.21
N THR A 341 1.09 2.10 -30.19
CA THR A 341 0.35 1.41 -29.12
C THR A 341 0.96 1.64 -27.73
N ASP A 342 2.26 1.84 -27.65
CA ASP A 342 2.99 2.20 -26.42
C ASP A 342 2.66 3.61 -25.91
N VAL A 343 2.55 4.58 -26.81
CA VAL A 343 2.12 5.95 -26.51
C VAL A 343 0.67 5.94 -26.02
N GLN A 344 -0.20 5.17 -26.66
CA GLN A 344 -1.59 5.02 -26.24
C GLN A 344 -1.71 4.43 -24.83
N ALA A 345 -0.95 3.38 -24.53
CA ALA A 345 -0.93 2.76 -23.20
C ALA A 345 -0.47 3.74 -22.10
N LEU A 346 0.57 4.53 -22.38
CA LEU A 346 1.03 5.58 -21.46
C LEU A 346 0.00 6.71 -21.30
N ALA A 347 -0.69 7.09 -22.38
CA ALA A 347 -1.75 8.10 -22.34
C ALA A 347 -2.94 7.62 -21.49
N THR A 348 -3.37 6.36 -21.64
CA THR A 348 -4.43 5.80 -20.78
C THR A 348 -4.02 5.79 -19.31
N MET A 349 -2.76 5.47 -18.99
CA MET A 349 -2.25 5.57 -17.62
C MET A 349 -2.26 7.01 -17.09
N ALA A 350 -1.86 7.98 -17.91
CA ALA A 350 -1.87 9.40 -17.53
C ALA A 350 -3.31 9.91 -17.31
N LEU A 351 -4.24 9.60 -18.21
CA LEU A 351 -5.65 10.01 -18.10
C LEU A 351 -6.32 9.37 -16.87
N ALA A 352 -6.04 8.10 -16.58
CA ALA A 352 -6.54 7.45 -15.37
C ALA A 352 -5.98 8.10 -14.08
N CYS A 353 -4.72 8.53 -14.10
CA CYS A 353 -4.14 9.33 -13.00
C CYS A 353 -4.90 10.64 -12.80
N LEU A 354 -5.22 11.33 -13.90
CA LEU A 354 -5.94 12.60 -13.89
C LEU A 354 -7.35 12.46 -13.33
N SER A 355 -8.09 11.46 -13.81
CA SER A 355 -9.45 11.14 -13.36
C SER A 355 -9.51 10.82 -11.86
N SER A 356 -8.55 10.04 -11.35
CA SER A 356 -8.59 9.53 -9.97
C SER A 356 -8.11 10.51 -8.90
N ARG A 357 -7.27 11.50 -9.25
CA ARG A 357 -6.54 12.31 -8.24
C ARG A 357 -6.92 13.78 -8.23
N GLN A 358 -7.55 14.28 -9.29
CA GLN A 358 -7.86 15.69 -9.46
C GLN A 358 -9.36 15.79 -9.72
N ASN A 359 -10.02 16.85 -9.24
CA ASN A 359 -11.41 17.17 -9.62
C ASN A 359 -11.48 17.67 -11.09
N VAL A 360 -10.68 17.09 -11.98
CA VAL A 360 -10.64 17.40 -13.40
C VAL A 360 -11.52 16.36 -14.09
N PRO A 361 -12.62 16.76 -14.75
CA PRO A 361 -13.49 15.82 -15.44
C PRO A 361 -12.72 15.20 -16.60
N VAL A 362 -12.49 13.89 -16.52
CA VAL A 362 -12.07 13.06 -17.64
C VAL A 362 -13.27 12.24 -18.05
N ASP A 363 -13.62 12.28 -19.32
CA ASP A 363 -14.70 11.47 -19.87
C ASP A 363 -14.32 9.99 -19.80
N GLU A 364 -15.04 9.21 -18.97
CA GLU A 364 -14.79 7.77 -18.81
C GLU A 364 -14.99 7.01 -20.12
N ASP A 365 -15.89 7.48 -21.00
CA ASP A 365 -16.13 6.86 -22.30
C ASP A 365 -14.89 6.94 -23.20
N VAL A 366 -14.13 8.04 -23.11
CA VAL A 366 -12.87 8.21 -23.86
C VAL A 366 -11.82 7.22 -23.35
N LEU A 367 -11.71 7.04 -22.04
CA LEU A 367 -10.75 6.10 -21.44
C LEU A 367 -11.11 4.65 -21.83
N GLU A 368 -12.39 4.27 -21.77
CA GLU A 368 -12.86 2.94 -22.16
C GLU A 368 -12.70 2.68 -23.66
N ASP A 369 -12.92 3.67 -24.54
CA ASP A 369 -12.65 3.50 -25.98
C ASP A 369 -11.15 3.28 -26.23
N MET A 370 -10.28 4.08 -25.61
CA MET A 370 -8.83 3.91 -25.74
C MET A 370 -8.38 2.52 -25.26
N LEU A 371 -8.89 2.04 -24.12
CA LEU A 371 -8.60 0.70 -23.62
C LEU A 371 -9.19 -0.39 -24.53
N GLY A 372 -10.39 -0.16 -25.09
CA GLY A 372 -11.03 -1.02 -26.09
C GLY A 372 -10.23 -1.15 -27.38
N GLN A 373 -9.61 -0.07 -27.86
CA GLN A 373 -8.71 -0.10 -29.00
C GLN A 373 -7.44 -0.91 -28.70
N LEU A 374 -6.83 -0.74 -27.52
CA LEU A 374 -5.66 -1.54 -27.10
C LEU A 374 -5.96 -3.04 -27.05
N LYS A 375 -7.10 -3.43 -26.48
CA LYS A 375 -7.54 -4.84 -26.41
C LYS A 375 -7.60 -5.50 -27.80
N ARG A 376 -8.14 -4.78 -28.79
CA ARG A 376 -8.33 -5.28 -30.16
C ARG A 376 -7.02 -5.50 -30.94
N GLN A 377 -5.89 -5.00 -30.45
CA GLN A 377 -4.59 -5.15 -31.10
C GLN A 377 -3.86 -6.44 -30.71
N GLN A 378 -4.44 -7.27 -29.83
CA GLN A 378 -3.81 -8.53 -29.41
C GLN A 378 -3.78 -9.54 -30.56
N PHE A 379 -2.59 -10.05 -30.88
CA PHE A 379 -2.42 -11.14 -31.83
C PHE A 379 -2.85 -12.48 -31.23
N SER A 380 -3.09 -13.49 -32.07
CA SER A 380 -3.55 -14.83 -31.64
C SER A 380 -2.56 -15.57 -30.72
N ASN A 381 -1.29 -15.18 -30.70
CA ASN A 381 -0.26 -15.70 -29.80
C ASN A 381 -0.27 -15.01 -28.41
N GLY A 382 -1.08 -13.96 -28.22
CA GLY A 382 -1.17 -13.15 -27.01
C GLY A 382 -0.30 -11.90 -26.99
N SER A 383 0.57 -11.66 -27.98
CA SER A 383 1.44 -10.47 -28.02
C SER A 383 0.69 -9.24 -28.53
N LEU A 384 1.15 -8.04 -28.14
CA LEU A 384 0.69 -6.75 -28.65
C LEU A 384 1.90 -6.04 -29.25
N ASP A 385 2.01 -6.10 -30.58
CA ASP A 385 3.12 -5.55 -31.38
C ASP A 385 4.51 -6.12 -31.02
N ASN A 386 5.18 -5.57 -30.01
CA ASN A 386 6.49 -6.03 -29.54
C ASN A 386 6.48 -6.31 -28.03
N PHE A 387 7.55 -6.91 -27.51
CA PHE A 387 7.66 -7.31 -26.10
C PHE A 387 7.39 -6.15 -25.11
N ARG A 388 7.88 -4.95 -25.42
CA ARG A 388 7.69 -3.76 -24.58
C ARG A 388 6.29 -3.20 -24.68
N THR A 389 5.77 -3.09 -25.90
CA THR A 389 4.40 -2.65 -26.13
C THR A 389 3.43 -3.57 -25.40
N THR A 390 3.66 -4.89 -25.44
CA THR A 390 2.91 -5.88 -24.68
C THR A 390 2.93 -5.58 -23.18
N ALA A 391 4.11 -5.30 -22.61
CA ALA A 391 4.22 -4.95 -21.19
C ALA A 391 3.44 -3.67 -20.84
N LEU A 392 3.58 -2.61 -21.64
CA LEU A 392 2.89 -1.33 -21.40
C LEU A 392 1.37 -1.44 -21.52
N VAL A 393 0.88 -2.16 -22.53
CA VAL A 393 -0.57 -2.37 -22.70
C VAL A 393 -1.14 -3.19 -21.55
N VAL A 394 -0.44 -4.26 -21.11
CA VAL A 394 -0.90 -5.03 -19.94
C VAL A 394 -0.97 -4.12 -18.71
N GLN A 395 0.03 -3.28 -18.47
CA GLN A 395 -0.03 -2.30 -17.36
C GLN A 395 -1.23 -1.35 -17.47
N ALA A 396 -1.54 -0.86 -18.67
CA ALA A 396 -2.69 0.01 -18.90
C ALA A 396 -4.02 -0.71 -18.63
N LEU A 397 -4.15 -1.95 -19.07
CA LEU A 397 -5.37 -2.74 -18.87
C LEU A 397 -5.60 -3.17 -17.42
N LEU A 398 -4.55 -3.17 -16.58
CA LEU A 398 -4.66 -3.49 -15.15
C LEU A 398 -5.31 -2.39 -14.31
N ILE A 399 -5.40 -1.13 -14.77
CA ILE A 399 -5.81 0.03 -13.96
C ILE A 399 -7.26 -0.09 -13.44
N HIS A 400 -8.19 -0.53 -14.30
CA HIS A 400 -9.61 -0.72 -13.95
C HIS A 400 -10.05 -2.18 -14.16
N HIS A 401 -9.09 -3.11 -14.23
CA HIS A 401 -9.31 -4.48 -14.68
C HIS A 401 -10.06 -4.58 -16.02
N SER A 402 -9.83 -3.59 -16.89
CA SER A 402 -10.45 -3.48 -18.21
C SER A 402 -10.09 -4.65 -19.14
N TYR A 403 -9.11 -5.49 -18.77
CA TYR A 403 -8.74 -6.72 -19.47
C TYR A 403 -9.79 -7.85 -19.41
N LYS A 404 -10.74 -7.81 -18.47
CA LYS A 404 -11.65 -8.94 -18.21
C LYS A 404 -12.50 -9.39 -19.41
N THR A 405 -12.71 -8.51 -20.38
CA THR A 405 -13.49 -8.80 -21.58
C THR A 405 -12.57 -8.80 -22.81
N ASN A 406 -12.60 -9.88 -23.59
CA ASN A 406 -11.97 -9.95 -24.92
C ASN A 406 -10.45 -9.70 -24.95
N PHE A 407 -9.74 -10.00 -23.86
CA PHE A 407 -8.28 -9.94 -23.80
C PHE A 407 -7.71 -11.17 -23.07
N ASP A 408 -6.79 -11.88 -23.71
CA ASP A 408 -6.11 -13.03 -23.10
C ASP A 408 -4.89 -12.56 -22.29
N LEU A 409 -5.14 -12.22 -21.02
CA LEU A 409 -4.11 -11.82 -20.07
C LEU A 409 -3.08 -12.95 -19.83
N THR A 410 -3.52 -14.21 -19.84
CA THR A 410 -2.65 -15.34 -19.53
C THR A 410 -1.60 -15.54 -20.62
N SER A 411 -2.00 -15.48 -21.89
CA SER A 411 -1.08 -15.60 -23.02
C SER A 411 -0.11 -14.41 -23.10
N ALA A 412 -0.60 -13.19 -22.86
CA ALA A 412 0.26 -12.01 -22.78
C ALA A 412 1.34 -12.14 -21.69
N ILE A 413 0.96 -12.57 -20.48
CA ILE A 413 1.91 -12.74 -19.38
C ILE A 413 2.91 -13.87 -19.64
N LYS A 414 2.48 -14.97 -20.27
CA LYS A 414 3.40 -16.06 -20.67
C LYS A 414 4.50 -15.56 -21.61
N ILE A 415 4.16 -14.68 -22.55
CA ILE A 415 5.16 -14.04 -23.43
C ILE A 415 6.13 -13.19 -22.60
N LEU A 416 5.59 -12.36 -21.70
CA LEU A 416 6.39 -11.46 -20.86
C LEU A 416 7.29 -12.18 -19.85
N MET A 417 7.04 -13.46 -19.57
CA MET A 417 7.89 -14.31 -18.73
C MET A 417 9.07 -14.94 -19.49
N ASN A 418 9.26 -14.65 -20.79
CA ASN A 418 10.43 -15.10 -21.53
C ASN A 418 11.71 -14.45 -20.98
N SER A 419 12.50 -15.22 -20.22
CA SER A 419 13.70 -14.73 -19.53
C SER A 419 14.74 -14.15 -20.48
N GLN A 420 14.90 -14.72 -21.67
CA GLN A 420 15.86 -14.23 -22.66
C GLN A 420 15.50 -12.81 -23.13
N GLU A 421 14.22 -12.54 -23.35
CA GLU A 421 13.75 -11.22 -23.78
C GLU A 421 13.74 -10.20 -22.64
N MET A 422 13.39 -10.63 -21.42
CA MET A 422 13.44 -9.80 -20.21
C MET A 422 14.84 -9.26 -19.94
N GLU A 423 15.86 -10.13 -19.99
CA GLU A 423 17.23 -9.81 -19.61
C GLU A 423 18.05 -9.19 -20.75
N SER A 424 17.51 -9.19 -21.98
CA SER A 424 18.16 -8.59 -23.16
C SER A 424 18.38 -7.08 -23.05
N SER A 425 17.51 -6.39 -22.31
CA SER A 425 17.55 -4.93 -22.15
C SER A 425 16.97 -4.51 -20.81
N LEU A 426 17.69 -3.64 -20.09
CA LEU A 426 17.20 -3.04 -18.85
C LEU A 426 15.85 -2.32 -19.04
N LEU A 427 15.63 -1.79 -20.23
CA LEU A 427 14.39 -1.08 -20.55
C LEU A 427 13.21 -2.05 -20.74
N ASN A 428 13.44 -3.29 -21.18
CA ASN A 428 12.40 -4.32 -21.19
C ASN A 428 12.09 -4.77 -19.76
N ALA A 429 13.13 -5.06 -18.97
CA ALA A 429 12.99 -5.40 -17.56
C ALA A 429 12.22 -4.33 -16.76
N TYR A 430 12.47 -3.05 -17.04
CA TYR A 430 11.78 -1.91 -16.41
C TYR A 430 10.25 -1.95 -16.62
N TYR A 431 9.78 -2.30 -17.82
CA TYR A 431 8.34 -2.35 -18.11
C TYR A 431 7.70 -3.68 -17.71
N VAL A 432 8.45 -4.78 -17.68
CA VAL A 432 7.89 -6.10 -17.31
C VAL A 432 7.74 -6.27 -15.81
N LEU A 433 8.68 -5.78 -15.01
CA LEU A 433 8.68 -6.05 -13.58
C LEU A 433 7.40 -5.56 -12.84
N PRO A 434 6.84 -4.37 -13.16
CA PRO A 434 5.55 -3.95 -12.61
C PRO A 434 4.42 -4.92 -12.97
N VAL A 435 4.36 -5.39 -14.23
CA VAL A 435 3.32 -6.34 -14.69
C VAL A 435 3.34 -7.61 -13.86
N LEU A 436 4.50 -8.22 -13.67
CA LEU A 436 4.65 -9.45 -12.87
C LEU A 436 4.30 -9.25 -11.39
N SER A 437 4.22 -8.00 -10.95
CA SER A 437 3.86 -7.60 -9.59
C SER A 437 2.41 -7.12 -9.49
N ASN A 438 1.62 -7.26 -10.56
CA ASN A 438 0.26 -6.74 -10.68
C ASN A 438 0.17 -5.23 -10.42
N LYS A 439 1.20 -4.47 -10.84
CA LYS A 439 1.28 -3.02 -10.74
C LYS A 439 1.53 -2.39 -12.10
N SER A 440 1.37 -1.07 -12.18
CA SER A 440 1.68 -0.27 -13.37
C SER A 440 2.55 0.93 -12.99
N LEU A 441 2.99 1.71 -13.97
CA LEU A 441 3.65 3.00 -13.73
C LEU A 441 2.69 4.08 -13.21
N LEU A 442 1.41 3.76 -13.04
CA LEU A 442 0.46 4.56 -12.28
C LEU A 442 0.73 4.42 -10.78
N ASN A 443 0.41 5.46 -10.00
CA ASN A 443 0.53 5.48 -8.55
C ASN A 443 1.95 5.38 -7.99
N VAL A 444 2.97 5.69 -8.80
CA VAL A 444 4.33 5.90 -8.31
C VAL A 444 4.36 7.20 -7.50
N THR A 445 4.36 7.09 -6.18
CA THR A 445 4.26 8.23 -5.26
C THR A 445 5.20 8.07 -4.08
N SER A 446 5.33 9.12 -3.26
CA SER A 446 6.01 9.08 -1.97
C SER A 446 5.11 8.61 -0.82
N ALA A 447 3.93 8.02 -1.09
CA ALA A 447 2.97 7.65 -0.04
C ALA A 447 3.48 6.54 0.91
N HIS A 448 4.37 5.67 0.43
CA HIS A 448 5.06 4.66 1.25
C HIS A 448 6.15 5.24 2.15
N CYS A 449 6.54 6.50 1.93
CA CYS A 449 7.59 7.15 2.68
C CYS A 449 7.08 7.56 4.06
N PRO A 450 7.90 7.38 5.12
CA PRO A 450 7.53 7.84 6.46
C PRO A 450 7.29 9.34 6.42
N ARG A 451 6.12 9.76 6.91
CA ARG A 451 5.83 11.18 7.09
C ARG A 451 6.67 11.68 8.26
N GLU A 452 7.62 12.56 8.01
CA GLU A 452 8.23 13.32 9.10
C GLU A 452 7.11 14.09 9.80
N THR A 453 6.84 13.72 11.05
CA THR A 453 6.02 14.55 11.92
C THR A 453 6.72 15.90 11.99
N LYS A 454 6.08 16.96 11.49
CA LYS A 454 6.49 18.34 11.74
C LYS A 454 6.36 18.64 13.25
N THR A 455 7.24 18.07 14.05
CA THR A 455 7.57 18.56 15.38
C THR A 455 8.64 19.62 15.18
N GLY A 456 8.31 20.85 15.57
CA GLY A 456 9.07 22.04 15.26
C GLY A 456 10.56 21.99 15.64
N ASN A 457 11.31 22.81 14.91
CA ASN A 457 12.65 23.30 15.25
C ASN A 457 13.64 22.25 15.74
N ILE A 458 14.29 21.54 14.82
CA ILE A 458 15.69 21.15 15.01
C ILE A 458 16.48 21.61 13.77
N ILE A 459 17.28 22.64 14.00
CA ILE A 459 18.29 23.18 13.10
C ILE A 459 19.28 22.06 12.78
N PHE A 460 19.28 21.53 11.55
CA PHE A 460 20.40 20.73 11.06
C PHE A 460 21.53 21.66 10.65
N LYS A 461 22.59 21.69 11.48
CA LYS A 461 23.91 22.20 11.11
C LYS A 461 24.47 21.34 9.98
N ALA A 462 25.01 22.02 8.98
CA ALA A 462 25.78 21.47 7.89
C ALA A 462 26.96 20.59 8.36
N PHE A 463 27.17 19.47 7.68
CA PHE A 463 28.47 18.84 7.47
C PHE A 463 28.54 18.30 6.04
#